data_AF-A0A1G8M9Y4-F1
#
_entry.id   AF-A0A1G8M9Y4-F1
#
_cell.length_a   1.000
_cell.length_b   1.000
_cell.length_c   1.000
_cell.angle_alpha   90.00
_cell.angle_beta   90.00
_cell.angle_gamma   90.00
#
_symmetry.space_group_name_H-M   'P 1'
#
loop_
_entity.id
_entity.type
_entity.pdbx_description
1 polymer ?
#
loop_
_entity_poly.entity_id
_entity_poly.type
_entity_poly.pdbx_seq_one_letter_code
_entity_poly.pdbx_strand_id
1 'polypeptide(L)'
;MRTKKIKAGLVGVLAICATVLGIGVAEARQPDPAVVKQQDQVTQKTLEQVRGALPKTAMAKDKQADVAACYSCHKDIKEFHVSSKHASVNCATCHTNFDEHVAKDGKAPIATRTDHAVCGTCHQPQYESFLSVNYESKARIEKATYKGRSPLFDKLMAPHGFTKEHTEPRSHIFMLLDQLLIDRSYGGRFQLNDWSMLADGKGAETQLWSALLKDADPSSSDQKVFMPQTATASNPVCLNCKTQDHILKWKYMGDPDPKAKWSRTSKVVDFVRDLKHPMNCYTCHDPHSTAPRVVRDALIEAVVDRGMGTYPQDKAKSGKVTMTKVTFRDGFRAIGVLNKPDSNLMCAQCHVEYNCNPGFDTKTGELSVTMADRRANHYFWSNVFDYKAAAEKISFKDFKHATTGALLSKIQHPEAETFWGSAHERNNVECKSCHMPKIKQDGKTYTSHFQRSPRYNVKDTCLKCHNDMNEQQAVYTIDSIQNYTRGKLAKAEYWLAQLIDTFPKARAAGVPDEAIKKAQAHHDQAHIYWEWWTAENSDGFHNPGAARESLTRSMDASQAGIKVLNDAIAALAKK
;
A
#
# COMPACT_ATOMS: atom_id res chain seq x y z
N MET A 1 -33.05 -64.76 -3.13
CA MET A 1 -34.04 -65.22 -4.13
C MET A 1 -35.10 -64.14 -4.33
N ARG A 2 -35.21 -63.63 -5.58
CA ARG A 2 -36.40 -63.06 -6.28
C ARG A 2 -37.41 -62.21 -5.49
N THR A 3 -37.38 -60.86 -5.64
CA THR A 3 -38.22 -60.00 -6.52
C THR A 3 -39.71 -59.85 -6.17
N LYS A 4 -40.17 -58.61 -5.94
CA LYS A 4 -41.27 -57.97 -6.71
C LYS A 4 -41.47 -56.47 -6.35
N LYS A 5 -41.58 -55.64 -7.40
CA LYS A 5 -42.15 -54.27 -7.39
C LYS A 5 -43.68 -54.35 -7.26
N ILE A 6 -44.34 -53.28 -6.81
CA ILE A 6 -45.36 -52.49 -7.56
C ILE A 6 -45.91 -51.31 -6.71
N LYS A 7 -46.21 -50.25 -7.46
CA LYS A 7 -46.70 -48.88 -7.23
C LYS A 7 -47.89 -48.69 -6.26
N ALA A 8 -47.98 -47.50 -5.64
CA ALA A 8 -48.91 -46.38 -5.99
C ALA A 8 -49.44 -45.63 -4.75
N GLY A 9 -49.50 -44.29 -4.85
CA GLY A 9 -50.40 -43.43 -4.06
C GLY A 9 -49.72 -42.25 -3.39
N LEU A 10 -49.80 -41.03 -3.95
CA LEU A 10 -50.87 -40.08 -3.67
C LEU A 10 -50.69 -38.79 -4.48
N VAL A 11 -51.77 -38.36 -5.15
CA VAL A 11 -51.96 -37.06 -5.80
C VAL A 11 -53.00 -36.30 -4.99
N GLY A 12 -52.82 -34.98 -4.82
CA GLY A 12 -53.88 -34.03 -4.44
C GLY A 12 -53.52 -33.14 -3.24
N VAL A 13 -53.09 -31.87 -3.41
CA VAL A 13 -53.95 -30.66 -3.63
C VAL A 13 -54.62 -30.25 -2.31
N LEU A 14 -54.58 -29.01 -1.77
CA LEU A 14 -54.13 -27.69 -2.20
C LEU A 14 -54.08 -26.78 -0.94
N ALA A 15 -53.24 -25.73 -1.02
CA ALA A 15 -53.46 -24.35 -0.55
C ALA A 15 -54.00 -24.03 0.87
N ILE A 16 -53.27 -23.16 1.59
CA ILE A 16 -53.63 -21.75 1.86
C ILE A 16 -52.52 -21.13 2.75
N CYS A 17 -51.89 -20.06 2.25
CA CYS A 17 -51.41 -18.85 2.95
C CYS A 17 -50.18 -18.24 2.25
N ALA A 18 -50.45 -17.40 1.24
CA ALA A 18 -49.71 -16.15 1.06
C ALA A 18 -50.33 -15.14 2.04
N THR A 19 -49.61 -14.20 2.67
CA THR A 19 -49.05 -13.02 2.00
C THR A 19 -48.15 -12.21 2.97
N VAL A 20 -47.17 -11.48 2.39
CA VAL A 20 -46.44 -10.28 2.87
C VAL A 20 -45.24 -10.47 3.82
N LEU A 21 -44.03 -10.40 3.26
CA LEU A 21 -43.04 -9.33 3.50
C LEU A 21 -41.81 -9.58 2.59
N GLY A 22 -41.67 -8.75 1.56
CA GLY A 22 -40.49 -8.72 0.71
C GLY A 22 -39.34 -8.01 1.42
N ILE A 23 -38.23 -8.73 1.61
CA ILE A 23 -36.88 -8.17 1.65
C ILE A 23 -36.00 -9.17 0.91
N GLY A 24 -35.64 -8.82 -0.33
CA GLY A 24 -34.69 -9.58 -1.12
C GLY A 24 -33.33 -9.54 -0.44
N VAL A 25 -32.85 -10.70 0.01
CA VAL A 25 -31.47 -10.90 0.42
C VAL A 25 -30.61 -10.76 -0.84
N ALA A 26 -29.76 -9.74 -0.90
CA ALA A 26 -28.78 -9.62 -1.97
C ALA A 26 -27.73 -10.72 -1.78
N GLU A 27 -27.89 -11.83 -2.49
CA GLU A 27 -26.84 -12.85 -2.65
C GLU A 27 -25.61 -12.20 -3.28
N ALA A 28 -24.46 -12.33 -2.62
CA ALA A 28 -23.17 -12.02 -3.23
C ALA A 28 -22.96 -13.03 -4.39
N ARG A 29 -23.20 -12.57 -5.62
CA ARG A 29 -22.98 -13.38 -6.82
C ARG A 29 -21.50 -13.74 -6.95
N GLN A 30 -21.23 -15.02 -7.20
CA GLN A 30 -19.92 -15.48 -7.68
C GLN A 30 -19.55 -14.71 -8.96
N PRO A 31 -18.25 -14.46 -9.23
CA PRO A 31 -17.84 -13.97 -10.54
C PRO A 31 -18.26 -15.00 -11.59
N ASP A 32 -18.95 -14.52 -12.62
CA ASP A 32 -19.47 -15.34 -13.72
C ASP A 32 -18.31 -16.08 -14.41
N PRO A 33 -18.35 -17.41 -14.55
CA PRO A 33 -17.33 -18.17 -15.26
C PRO A 33 -17.07 -17.69 -16.70
N ALA A 34 -18.09 -17.12 -17.37
CA ALA A 34 -17.94 -16.49 -18.67
C ALA A 34 -17.10 -15.21 -18.58
N VAL A 35 -17.22 -14.45 -17.49
CA VAL A 35 -16.43 -13.24 -17.20
C VAL A 35 -14.98 -13.62 -16.88
N VAL A 36 -14.72 -14.69 -16.12
CA VAL A 36 -13.34 -15.18 -15.88
C VAL A 36 -12.68 -15.60 -17.19
N LYS A 37 -13.39 -16.33 -18.05
CA LYS A 37 -12.90 -16.74 -19.37
C LYS A 37 -12.69 -15.55 -20.32
N GLN A 38 -13.57 -14.56 -20.26
CA GLN A 38 -13.42 -13.31 -21.01
C GLN A 38 -12.24 -12.49 -20.48
N GLN A 39 -11.98 -12.50 -19.17
CA GLN A 39 -10.83 -11.84 -18.57
C GLN A 39 -9.52 -12.50 -18.98
N ASP A 40 -9.46 -13.82 -19.06
CA ASP A 40 -8.31 -14.54 -19.61
C ASP A 40 -8.11 -14.17 -21.10
N GLN A 41 -9.18 -14.05 -21.89
CA GLN A 41 -9.10 -13.63 -23.29
C GLN A 41 -8.69 -12.17 -23.49
N VAL A 42 -9.20 -11.26 -22.66
CA VAL A 42 -8.81 -9.84 -22.66
C VAL A 42 -7.36 -9.71 -22.21
N THR A 43 -6.95 -10.45 -21.18
CA THR A 43 -5.56 -10.52 -20.74
C THR A 43 -4.67 -11.03 -21.87
N GLN A 44 -5.05 -12.11 -22.57
CA GLN A 44 -4.31 -12.59 -23.74
C GLN A 44 -4.26 -11.57 -24.89
N LYS A 45 -5.36 -10.86 -25.15
CA LYS A 45 -5.40 -9.79 -26.16
C LYS A 45 -4.53 -8.58 -25.78
N THR A 46 -4.49 -8.23 -24.50
CA THR A 46 -3.56 -7.24 -23.94
C THR A 46 -2.12 -7.74 -24.02
N LEU A 47 -1.85 -9.02 -23.77
CA LEU A 47 -0.53 -9.64 -23.95
C LEU A 47 -0.10 -9.60 -25.43
N GLU A 48 -1.00 -9.85 -26.37
CA GLU A 48 -0.74 -9.73 -27.81
C GLU A 48 -0.51 -8.28 -28.25
N GLN A 49 -1.28 -7.32 -27.71
CA GLN A 49 -1.07 -5.89 -27.93
C GLN A 49 0.25 -5.40 -27.32
N VAL A 50 0.62 -5.89 -26.14
CA VAL A 50 1.92 -5.60 -25.50
C VAL A 50 3.07 -6.20 -26.32
N ARG A 51 2.91 -7.41 -26.86
CA ARG A 51 3.88 -8.02 -27.79
C ARG A 51 4.02 -7.24 -29.09
N GLY A 52 2.93 -6.69 -29.61
CA GLY A 52 2.92 -5.87 -30.83
C GLY A 52 3.41 -4.42 -30.65
N ALA A 53 3.34 -3.90 -29.42
CA ALA A 53 3.70 -2.53 -29.06
C ALA A 53 4.99 -2.42 -28.24
N LEU A 54 5.72 -3.52 -28.03
CA LEU A 54 7.16 -3.40 -27.77
C LEU A 54 7.67 -2.50 -28.89
N PRO A 55 8.30 -1.35 -28.60
CA PRO A 55 9.09 -0.76 -29.64
C PRO A 55 10.00 -1.88 -30.10
N LYS A 56 9.99 -2.17 -31.41
CA LYS A 56 11.25 -2.48 -32.07
C LYS A 56 12.13 -1.25 -31.85
N THR A 57 12.55 -1.00 -30.60
CA THR A 57 13.89 -0.59 -30.37
C THR A 57 14.62 -1.72 -31.03
N ALA A 58 15.06 -1.45 -32.27
CA ALA A 58 16.39 -1.88 -32.61
C ALA A 58 17.16 -1.67 -31.31
N MET A 59 17.54 -2.76 -30.65
CA MET A 59 18.74 -2.66 -29.88
C MET A 59 19.72 -2.13 -30.92
N ALA A 60 19.89 -0.80 -30.95
CA ALA A 60 21.12 -0.25 -31.43
C ALA A 60 22.15 -1.16 -30.78
N LYS A 61 23.10 -1.64 -31.57
CA LYS A 61 24.27 -2.33 -31.03
C LYS A 61 24.99 -1.28 -30.18
N ASP A 62 24.41 -0.94 -29.03
CA ASP A 62 24.97 -0.09 -28.02
C ASP A 62 26.26 -0.81 -27.68
N LYS A 63 27.36 -0.07 -27.83
CA LYS A 63 28.68 -0.57 -27.53
C LYS A 63 28.64 -1.23 -26.15
N GLN A 64 28.99 -2.51 -26.09
CA GLN A 64 29.06 -3.21 -24.82
C GLN A 64 30.01 -2.46 -23.89
N ALA A 65 29.65 -2.37 -22.61
CA ALA A 65 30.56 -1.83 -21.63
C ALA A 65 31.75 -2.79 -21.47
N ASP A 66 32.96 -2.23 -21.37
CA ASP A 66 34.11 -2.97 -20.86
C ASP A 66 33.92 -3.17 -19.35
N VAL A 67 33.31 -4.30 -19.00
CA VAL A 67 32.95 -4.63 -17.63
C VAL A 67 34.19 -4.75 -16.73
N ALA A 68 35.33 -5.19 -17.29
CA ALA A 68 36.59 -5.27 -16.55
C ALA A 68 37.09 -3.88 -16.16
N ALA A 69 37.00 -2.91 -17.08
CA ALA A 69 37.28 -1.50 -16.76
C ALA A 69 36.33 -0.97 -15.69
N CYS A 70 35.02 -1.26 -15.76
CA CYS A 70 34.05 -0.84 -14.72
C CYS A 70 34.40 -1.40 -13.34
N TYR A 71 34.78 -2.68 -13.26
CA TYR A 71 35.15 -3.35 -12.01
C TYR A 71 36.42 -2.82 -11.35
N SER A 72 37.30 -2.15 -12.10
CA SER A 72 38.51 -1.55 -11.53
C SER A 72 38.17 -0.46 -10.49
N CYS A 73 37.08 0.29 -10.72
CA CYS A 73 36.58 1.32 -9.82
C CYS A 73 35.41 0.85 -8.94
N HIS A 74 34.53 -0.03 -9.46
CA HIS A 74 33.31 -0.47 -8.78
C HIS A 74 33.45 -1.88 -8.18
N LYS A 75 34.36 -2.03 -7.22
CA LYS A 75 34.67 -3.33 -6.60
C LYS A 75 33.46 -3.96 -5.89
N ASP A 76 32.66 -3.17 -5.17
CA ASP A 76 31.45 -3.66 -4.51
C ASP A 76 30.44 -4.24 -5.53
N ILE A 77 30.33 -3.59 -6.70
CA ILE A 77 29.44 -4.07 -7.78
C ILE A 77 30.01 -5.33 -8.42
N LYS A 78 31.35 -5.45 -8.57
CA LYS A 78 32.00 -6.67 -9.02
C LYS A 78 31.59 -7.84 -8.14
N GLU A 79 31.73 -7.70 -6.82
CA GLU A 79 31.38 -8.77 -5.87
C GLU A 79 29.91 -9.18 -5.98
N PHE A 80 29.01 -8.21 -6.17
CA PHE A 80 27.59 -8.49 -6.36
C PHE A 80 27.31 -9.20 -7.69
N HIS A 81 27.94 -8.76 -8.77
CA HIS A 81 27.58 -9.16 -10.12
C HIS A 81 28.21 -10.48 -10.55
N VAL A 82 29.50 -10.70 -10.30
CA VAL A 82 30.22 -11.88 -10.82
C VAL A 82 29.73 -13.20 -10.22
N SER A 83 29.22 -13.18 -8.99
CA SER A 83 28.72 -14.37 -8.30
C SER A 83 27.23 -14.62 -8.50
N SER A 84 26.59 -13.88 -9.42
CA SER A 84 25.12 -13.85 -9.53
C SER A 84 24.56 -14.53 -10.77
N LYS A 85 23.24 -14.66 -10.83
CA LYS A 85 22.53 -15.09 -12.03
C LYS A 85 22.55 -14.06 -13.16
N HIS A 86 23.02 -12.84 -12.89
CA HIS A 86 23.24 -11.78 -13.86
C HIS A 86 24.72 -11.64 -14.27
N ALA A 87 25.62 -12.54 -13.86
CA ALA A 87 27.05 -12.44 -14.22
C ALA A 87 27.30 -12.32 -15.74
N SER A 88 26.40 -12.85 -16.59
CA SER A 88 26.46 -12.73 -18.05
C SER A 88 25.72 -11.51 -18.64
N VAL A 89 25.03 -10.72 -17.82
CA VAL A 89 24.30 -9.52 -18.26
C VAL A 89 25.27 -8.34 -18.28
N ASN A 90 25.53 -7.79 -19.48
CA ASN A 90 26.45 -6.67 -19.65
C ASN A 90 25.88 -5.37 -19.04
N CYS A 91 26.74 -4.49 -18.51
CA CYS A 91 26.32 -3.23 -17.91
C CYS A 91 25.56 -2.32 -18.89
N ALA A 92 25.84 -2.42 -20.20
CA ALA A 92 25.16 -1.68 -21.27
C ALA A 92 23.64 -1.97 -21.38
N THR A 93 23.17 -3.06 -20.78
CA THR A 93 21.72 -3.33 -20.70
C THR A 93 21.00 -2.25 -19.90
N CYS A 94 21.61 -1.76 -18.81
CA CYS A 94 20.97 -0.83 -17.87
C CYS A 94 21.64 0.54 -17.82
N HIS A 95 22.86 0.67 -18.31
CA HIS A 95 23.65 1.90 -18.22
C HIS A 95 24.08 2.38 -19.61
N THR A 96 24.31 3.68 -19.76
CA THR A 96 24.85 4.30 -20.98
C THR A 96 25.85 5.40 -20.64
N ASN A 97 26.54 5.94 -21.66
CA ASN A 97 27.55 7.00 -21.54
C ASN A 97 28.85 6.56 -20.82
N PHE A 98 29.22 5.28 -20.94
CA PHE A 98 30.42 4.72 -20.31
C PHE A 98 31.72 5.35 -20.79
N ASP A 99 31.83 5.60 -22.10
CA ASP A 99 33.08 6.09 -22.70
C ASP A 99 33.49 7.43 -22.10
N GLU A 100 32.56 8.37 -21.94
CA GLU A 100 32.83 9.66 -21.31
C GLU A 100 33.09 9.51 -19.80
N HIS A 101 32.34 8.64 -19.12
CA HIS A 101 32.55 8.35 -17.69
C HIS A 101 33.95 7.83 -17.42
N VAL A 102 34.41 6.84 -18.19
CA VAL A 102 35.76 6.27 -18.06
C VAL A 102 36.83 7.28 -18.47
N ALA A 103 36.65 8.00 -19.59
CA ALA A 103 37.62 9.00 -20.06
C ALA A 103 37.81 10.17 -19.08
N LYS A 104 36.78 10.49 -18.29
CA LYS A 104 36.83 11.54 -17.25
C LYS A 104 37.08 10.98 -15.84
N ASP A 105 37.67 9.78 -15.74
CA ASP A 105 38.04 9.16 -14.46
C ASP A 105 36.86 9.09 -13.46
N GLY A 106 35.71 8.65 -13.97
CA GLY A 106 34.47 8.48 -13.19
C GLY A 106 33.72 9.77 -12.86
N LYS A 107 34.22 10.95 -13.25
CA LYS A 107 33.60 12.25 -12.90
C LYS A 107 32.38 12.60 -13.75
N ALA A 108 32.28 12.07 -14.97
CA ALA A 108 31.09 12.26 -15.80
C ALA A 108 29.95 11.39 -15.26
N PRO A 109 28.67 11.82 -15.29
CA PRO A 109 27.57 10.96 -14.88
C PRO A 109 27.29 9.85 -15.90
N ILE A 110 26.94 8.65 -15.40
CA ILE A 110 26.36 7.55 -16.18
C ILE A 110 24.84 7.73 -16.23
N ALA A 111 24.23 7.53 -17.40
CA ALA A 111 22.79 7.37 -17.49
C ALA A 111 22.40 5.95 -17.05
N THR A 112 21.39 5.83 -16.20
CA THR A 112 20.88 4.53 -15.72
C THR A 112 19.41 4.41 -16.11
N ARG A 113 19.07 3.35 -16.84
CA ARG A 113 17.70 3.01 -17.22
C ARG A 113 16.95 2.52 -15.99
N THR A 114 15.78 3.08 -15.76
CA THR A 114 14.91 2.72 -14.63
C THR A 114 13.57 2.14 -15.07
N ASP A 115 13.29 2.13 -16.37
CA ASP A 115 12.08 1.56 -16.94
C ASP A 115 12.02 0.03 -16.76
N HIS A 116 10.81 -0.52 -16.78
CA HIS A 116 10.61 -1.95 -16.61
C HIS A 116 10.95 -2.74 -17.87
N ALA A 117 10.85 -2.11 -19.04
CA ALA A 117 11.08 -2.75 -20.32
C ALA A 117 12.49 -3.35 -20.42
N VAL A 118 13.50 -2.70 -19.83
CA VAL A 118 14.86 -3.28 -19.71
C VAL A 118 14.84 -4.68 -19.09
N CYS A 119 14.11 -4.87 -17.98
CA CYS A 119 13.97 -6.18 -17.34
C CYS A 119 13.12 -7.13 -18.19
N GLY A 120 12.09 -6.61 -18.85
CA GLY A 120 11.18 -7.34 -19.72
C GLY A 120 11.87 -8.01 -20.92
N THR A 121 13.03 -7.52 -21.36
CA THR A 121 13.82 -8.15 -22.43
C THR A 121 14.23 -9.59 -22.13
N CYS A 122 14.45 -9.93 -20.86
CA CYS A 122 14.83 -11.28 -20.42
C CYS A 122 13.80 -11.93 -19.48
N HIS A 123 12.87 -11.15 -18.92
CA HIS A 123 11.88 -11.59 -17.94
C HIS A 123 10.45 -11.28 -18.39
N GLN A 124 10.15 -11.58 -19.65
CA GLN A 124 8.89 -11.21 -20.29
C GLN A 124 7.64 -11.67 -19.53
N PRO A 125 7.50 -12.92 -19.03
CA PRO A 125 6.29 -13.33 -18.29
C PRO A 125 6.07 -12.54 -16.99
N GLN A 126 7.14 -12.23 -16.26
CA GLN A 126 7.09 -11.40 -15.06
C GLN A 126 6.70 -9.97 -15.41
N TYR A 127 7.32 -9.40 -16.44
CA TYR A 127 7.01 -8.04 -16.89
C TYR A 127 5.56 -7.91 -17.37
N GLU A 128 5.11 -8.81 -18.25
CA GLU A 128 3.75 -8.82 -18.79
C GLU A 128 2.68 -9.00 -17.69
N SER A 129 2.93 -9.89 -16.72
CA SER A 129 2.01 -10.04 -15.58
C SER A 129 1.98 -8.82 -14.66
N PHE A 130 3.11 -8.10 -14.49
CA PHE A 130 3.13 -6.84 -13.75
C PHE A 130 2.31 -5.72 -14.43
N LEU A 131 2.34 -5.65 -15.76
CA LEU A 131 1.57 -4.67 -16.53
C LEU A 131 0.05 -4.95 -16.53
N SER A 132 -0.38 -6.12 -16.06
CA SER A 132 -1.77 -6.54 -16.13
C SER A 132 -2.68 -5.68 -15.25
N VAL A 133 -3.89 -5.42 -15.74
CA VAL A 133 -4.91 -4.63 -15.05
C VAL A 133 -6.03 -5.54 -14.55
N ASN A 134 -6.32 -5.47 -13.25
CA ASN A 134 -7.49 -6.11 -12.67
C ASN A 134 -8.71 -5.21 -12.78
N TYR A 135 -9.52 -5.37 -13.83
CA TYR A 135 -10.71 -4.55 -14.05
C TYR A 135 -11.81 -4.75 -12.99
N GLU A 136 -11.75 -5.83 -12.19
CA GLU A 136 -12.61 -6.01 -11.02
C GLU A 136 -12.23 -5.08 -9.85
N SER A 137 -10.95 -4.68 -9.77
CA SER A 137 -10.50 -3.62 -8.85
C SER A 137 -10.75 -2.26 -9.49
N LYS A 138 -11.99 -1.80 -9.38
CA LYS A 138 -12.47 -0.56 -10.02
C LYS A 138 -11.68 0.65 -9.55
N ALA A 139 -11.40 1.55 -10.48
CA ALA A 139 -10.73 2.81 -10.18
C ALA A 139 -11.67 3.80 -9.47
N ARG A 140 -11.09 4.73 -8.71
CA ARG A 140 -11.78 5.91 -8.14
C ARG A 140 -12.98 5.58 -7.23
N ILE A 141 -12.98 4.44 -6.56
CA ILE A 141 -14.02 4.09 -5.58
C ILE A 141 -13.72 4.78 -4.25
N GLU A 142 -14.45 5.85 -3.93
CA GLU A 142 -14.33 6.57 -2.66
C GLU A 142 -14.75 5.70 -1.47
N LYS A 143 -13.89 5.64 -0.44
CA LYS A 143 -14.12 4.86 0.78
C LYS A 143 -15.13 5.53 1.71
N ALA A 144 -15.20 6.86 1.70
CA ALA A 144 -16.11 7.69 2.48
C ALA A 144 -17.54 7.73 1.91
N THR A 145 -18.07 6.59 1.48
CA THR A 145 -19.45 6.47 0.97
C THR A 145 -20.23 5.43 1.77
N TYR A 146 -21.56 5.48 1.71
CA TYR A 146 -22.41 4.49 2.39
C TYR A 146 -22.18 3.03 1.95
N LYS A 147 -21.59 2.82 0.76
CA LYS A 147 -21.17 1.52 0.22
C LYS A 147 -19.67 1.26 0.37
N GLY A 148 -18.90 2.28 0.75
CA GLY A 148 -17.46 2.21 0.88
C GLY A 148 -17.04 1.55 2.18
N ARG A 149 -15.72 1.49 2.36
CA ARG A 149 -15.07 0.88 3.53
C ARG A 149 -15.38 1.61 4.83
N SER A 150 -15.67 2.91 4.77
CA SER A 150 -15.82 3.75 5.95
C SER A 150 -16.91 4.83 5.76
N PRO A 151 -18.19 4.49 5.95
CA PRO A 151 -19.31 5.40 5.71
C PRO A 151 -19.27 6.74 6.46
N LEU A 152 -18.68 6.79 7.66
CA LEU A 152 -18.59 8.01 8.47
C LEU A 152 -17.19 8.66 8.46
N PHE A 153 -16.32 8.26 7.52
CA PHE A 153 -14.92 8.69 7.46
C PHE A 153 -14.74 10.21 7.57
N ASP A 154 -15.50 11.00 6.81
CA ASP A 154 -15.36 12.46 6.80
C ASP A 154 -15.58 13.09 8.18
N LYS A 155 -16.56 12.59 8.96
CA LYS A 155 -16.80 13.07 10.32
C LYS A 155 -15.63 12.72 11.23
N LEU A 156 -15.15 11.47 11.14
CA LEU A 156 -14.16 10.90 12.05
C LEU A 156 -12.73 11.38 11.77
N MET A 157 -12.48 11.86 10.54
CA MET A 157 -11.18 12.32 10.08
C MET A 157 -11.06 13.84 9.93
N ALA A 158 -12.12 14.61 10.21
CA ALA A 158 -12.10 16.05 9.97
C ALA A 158 -10.99 16.76 10.79
N PRO A 159 -10.15 17.63 10.18
CA PRO A 159 -10.15 18.10 8.79
C PRO A 159 -9.02 17.49 7.95
N HIS A 160 -8.55 16.28 8.29
CA HIS A 160 -7.39 15.66 7.65
C HIS A 160 -7.54 15.60 6.13
N GLY A 161 -6.44 15.76 5.38
CA GLY A 161 -6.48 15.85 3.90
C GLY A 161 -7.11 14.64 3.19
N PHE A 162 -7.24 13.50 3.87
CA PHE A 162 -7.93 12.32 3.34
C PHE A 162 -9.45 12.51 3.22
N THR A 163 -10.06 13.50 3.89
CA THR A 163 -11.47 13.87 3.68
C THR A 163 -11.71 14.62 2.37
N LYS A 164 -10.67 14.83 1.55
CA LYS A 164 -10.83 15.38 0.19
C LYS A 164 -11.07 14.29 -0.84
N GLU A 165 -10.27 13.23 -0.77
CA GLU A 165 -10.52 12.00 -1.54
C GLU A 165 -9.67 10.87 -0.93
N HIS A 166 -10.29 9.72 -0.69
CA HIS A 166 -9.64 8.50 -0.26
C HIS A 166 -10.22 7.27 -0.96
N THR A 167 -9.67 6.97 -2.13
CA THR A 167 -10.13 5.84 -2.93
C THR A 167 -9.52 4.51 -2.51
N GLU A 168 -10.23 3.42 -2.81
CA GLU A 168 -9.73 2.04 -2.71
C GLU A 168 -8.55 1.81 -3.67
N PRO A 169 -7.59 0.93 -3.31
CA PRO A 169 -6.48 0.62 -4.20
C PRO A 169 -6.91 -0.15 -5.44
N ARG A 170 -6.19 0.08 -6.54
CA ARG A 170 -6.29 -0.70 -7.78
C ARG A 170 -4.93 -1.29 -8.17
N SER A 171 -4.84 -1.85 -9.39
CA SER A 171 -3.62 -2.52 -9.87
C SER A 171 -2.37 -1.63 -9.76
N HIS A 172 -1.25 -2.22 -9.35
CA HIS A 172 -0.01 -1.53 -9.05
C HIS A 172 0.53 -0.64 -10.17
N ILE A 173 0.26 -1.00 -11.43
CA ILE A 173 0.68 -0.23 -12.60
C ILE A 173 0.20 1.23 -12.56
N PHE A 174 -0.87 1.53 -11.81
CA PHE A 174 -1.40 2.88 -11.71
C PHE A 174 -0.88 3.68 -10.52
N MET A 175 -0.06 3.11 -9.63
CA MET A 175 0.21 3.74 -8.32
C MET A 175 0.81 5.16 -8.41
N LEU A 176 1.71 5.40 -9.38
CA LEU A 176 2.30 6.73 -9.58
C LEU A 176 1.29 7.70 -10.23
N LEU A 177 0.52 7.22 -11.21
CA LEU A 177 -0.56 7.97 -11.85
C LEU A 177 -1.61 8.39 -10.81
N ASP A 178 -2.09 7.47 -9.98
CA ASP A 178 -3.13 7.75 -8.98
C ASP A 178 -2.62 8.70 -7.90
N GLN A 179 -1.34 8.63 -7.51
CA GLN A 179 -0.74 9.61 -6.59
C GLN A 179 -0.81 11.04 -7.14
N LEU A 180 -0.68 11.20 -8.46
CA LEU A 180 -0.74 12.49 -9.14
C LEU A 180 -2.16 13.02 -9.25
N LEU A 181 -3.11 12.13 -9.54
CA LEU A 181 -4.48 12.50 -9.86
C LEU A 181 -5.44 12.58 -8.67
N ILE A 182 -5.05 12.05 -7.50
CA ILE A 182 -5.91 12.07 -6.31
C ILE A 182 -6.01 13.49 -5.73
N ASP A 183 -7.23 13.92 -5.42
CA ASP A 183 -7.58 15.30 -5.06
C ASP A 183 -6.92 15.77 -3.77
N ARG A 184 -6.47 14.84 -2.89
CA ARG A 184 -5.72 15.21 -1.69
C ARG A 184 -4.23 15.55 -1.92
N SER A 185 -3.68 15.27 -3.10
CA SER A 185 -2.22 15.28 -3.31
C SER A 185 -1.65 16.60 -3.81
N TYR A 186 -2.07 17.05 -5.00
CA TYR A 186 -1.45 18.16 -5.73
C TYR A 186 -2.43 19.29 -6.03
N GLY A 187 -3.49 19.42 -5.23
CA GLY A 187 -4.47 20.49 -5.40
C GLY A 187 -5.23 20.44 -6.74
N GLY A 188 -5.32 19.28 -7.40
CA GLY A 188 -5.88 19.16 -8.75
C GLY A 188 -4.97 19.66 -9.89
N ARG A 189 -3.68 19.90 -9.62
CA ARG A 189 -2.68 20.32 -10.62
C ARG A 189 -2.56 19.35 -11.78
N PHE A 190 -2.45 18.06 -11.46
CA PHE A 190 -2.28 17.01 -12.46
C PHE A 190 -3.61 16.33 -12.72
N GLN A 191 -3.96 16.23 -14.00
CA GLN A 191 -5.22 15.64 -14.46
C GLN A 191 -4.95 14.69 -15.61
N LEU A 192 -5.88 13.78 -15.89
CA LEU A 192 -5.83 13.02 -17.13
C LEU A 192 -6.07 13.96 -18.31
N ASN A 193 -5.36 13.73 -19.42
CA ASN A 193 -5.67 14.41 -20.69
C ASN A 193 -7.09 14.06 -21.17
N ASP A 194 -7.51 12.81 -20.98
CA ASP A 194 -8.86 12.35 -21.25
C ASP A 194 -9.25 11.21 -20.29
N TRP A 195 -10.52 11.13 -19.91
CA TRP A 195 -11.01 10.12 -18.96
C TRP A 195 -10.95 8.68 -19.50
N SER A 196 -10.96 8.49 -20.82
CA SER A 196 -10.78 7.16 -21.44
C SER A 196 -9.42 6.54 -21.13
N MET A 197 -8.43 7.36 -20.76
CA MET A 197 -7.08 6.93 -20.40
C MET A 197 -7.00 6.28 -19.01
N LEU A 198 -8.08 6.32 -18.21
CA LEU A 198 -8.07 5.77 -16.86
C LEU A 198 -7.72 4.28 -16.81
N ALA A 199 -8.02 3.54 -17.89
CA ALA A 199 -7.73 2.12 -18.03
C ALA A 199 -6.35 1.81 -18.65
N ASP A 200 -5.59 2.82 -19.07
CA ASP A 200 -4.33 2.64 -19.81
C ASP A 200 -3.14 2.34 -18.89
N GLY A 201 -3.05 1.07 -18.45
CA GLY A 201 -1.94 0.61 -17.61
C GLY A 201 -0.58 0.70 -18.31
N LYS A 202 -0.53 0.45 -19.63
CA LYS A 202 0.73 0.51 -20.37
C LYS A 202 1.22 1.95 -20.53
N GLY A 203 0.31 2.88 -20.80
CA GLY A 203 0.59 4.30 -20.82
C GLY A 203 1.04 4.81 -19.45
N ALA A 204 0.49 4.29 -18.35
CA ALA A 204 0.91 4.68 -17.00
C ALA A 204 2.37 4.32 -16.70
N GLU A 205 2.92 3.31 -17.37
CA GLU A 205 4.34 2.94 -17.28
C GLU A 205 5.22 3.70 -18.27
N THR A 206 4.78 3.87 -19.52
CA THR A 206 5.65 4.33 -20.61
C THR A 206 5.45 5.78 -21.04
N GLN A 207 4.27 6.34 -20.78
CA GLN A 207 3.80 7.61 -21.37
C GLN A 207 3.08 8.49 -20.34
N LEU A 208 3.41 8.34 -19.05
CA LEU A 208 2.77 9.06 -17.94
C LEU A 208 2.65 10.56 -18.21
N TRP A 209 3.75 11.22 -18.59
CA TRP A 209 3.79 12.66 -18.83
C TRP A 209 3.48 13.06 -20.28
N SER A 210 3.84 12.21 -21.25
CA SER A 210 3.74 12.57 -22.66
C SER A 210 2.34 12.36 -23.24
N ALA A 211 1.56 11.45 -22.66
CA ALA A 211 0.24 11.09 -23.17
C ALA A 211 -0.87 11.10 -22.11
N LEU A 212 -0.59 10.64 -20.88
CA LEU A 212 -1.67 10.46 -19.90
C LEU A 212 -2.03 11.72 -19.14
N LEU A 213 -1.03 12.52 -18.75
CA LEU A 213 -1.23 13.64 -17.84
C LEU A 213 -1.20 14.99 -18.54
N LYS A 214 -2.02 15.89 -18.00
CA LYS A 214 -1.91 17.33 -18.13
C LYS A 214 -1.42 17.92 -16.82
N ASP A 215 -0.46 18.84 -16.91
CA ASP A 215 -0.08 19.71 -15.81
C ASP A 215 -0.74 21.09 -16.00
N ALA A 216 -1.54 21.52 -15.04
CA ALA A 216 -2.30 22.78 -15.10
C ALA A 216 -1.42 24.04 -15.13
N ASP A 217 -0.18 23.98 -14.65
CA ASP A 217 0.73 25.15 -14.64
C ASP A 217 2.20 24.71 -14.77
N PRO A 218 2.64 24.30 -15.97
CA PRO A 218 4.01 23.81 -16.19
C PRO A 218 5.09 24.85 -15.84
N SER A 219 4.73 26.14 -15.80
CA SER A 219 5.65 27.25 -15.54
C SER A 219 6.03 27.43 -14.06
N SER A 220 5.20 26.94 -13.14
CA SER A 220 5.43 26.99 -11.69
C SER A 220 5.65 25.59 -11.11
N SER A 221 6.33 25.52 -9.97
CA SER A 221 6.51 24.30 -9.18
C SER A 221 5.94 24.40 -7.76
N ASP A 222 5.14 25.42 -7.49
CA ASP A 222 4.53 25.59 -6.18
C ASP A 222 3.32 24.65 -6.02
N GLN A 223 3.22 24.05 -4.83
CA GLN A 223 2.03 23.35 -4.39
C GLN A 223 0.96 24.39 -4.04
N LYS A 224 -0.12 24.41 -4.82
CA LYS A 224 -1.29 25.27 -4.60
C LYS A 224 -2.55 24.56 -5.05
N VAL A 225 -3.69 25.07 -4.62
CA VAL A 225 -5.01 24.58 -5.02
C VAL A 225 -5.34 25.13 -6.42
N PHE A 226 -5.56 24.23 -7.37
CA PHE A 226 -6.04 24.52 -8.72
C PHE A 226 -7.54 24.22 -8.87
N MET A 227 -8.06 23.28 -8.07
CA MET A 227 -9.48 22.94 -8.04
C MET A 227 -10.04 23.06 -6.63
N PRO A 228 -11.25 23.62 -6.43
CA PRO A 228 -11.93 23.58 -5.14
C PRO A 228 -12.05 22.14 -4.62
N GLN A 229 -12.14 21.98 -3.30
CA GLN A 229 -12.23 20.67 -2.63
C GLN A 229 -11.03 19.73 -2.81
N THR A 230 -9.89 20.26 -3.22
CA THR A 230 -8.62 19.52 -3.22
C THR A 230 -7.73 19.92 -2.03
N ALA A 231 -6.66 19.15 -1.81
CA ALA A 231 -5.58 19.47 -0.87
C ALA A 231 -4.20 19.25 -1.50
N THR A 232 -3.17 19.78 -0.85
CA THR A 232 -1.77 19.72 -1.30
C THR A 232 -0.91 18.86 -0.37
N ALA A 233 -1.42 17.70 0.05
CA ALA A 233 -0.77 16.85 1.07
C ALA A 233 0.47 16.10 0.55
N SER A 234 0.63 15.96 -0.77
CA SER A 234 1.77 15.24 -1.35
C SER A 234 3.07 15.97 -1.03
N ASN A 235 4.11 15.21 -0.69
CA ASN A 235 5.46 15.67 -0.41
C ASN A 235 6.46 14.60 -0.89
N PRO A 236 7.78 14.88 -0.88
CA PRO A 236 8.76 13.96 -1.46
C PRO A 236 8.78 12.56 -0.84
N VAL A 237 8.44 12.39 0.44
CA VAL A 237 8.47 11.07 1.09
C VAL A 237 7.44 10.12 0.48
N CYS A 238 6.26 10.63 0.12
CA CYS A 238 5.17 9.83 -0.47
C CYS A 238 5.63 9.02 -1.69
N LEU A 239 6.53 9.58 -2.50
CA LEU A 239 6.96 8.99 -3.78
C LEU A 239 7.82 7.75 -3.60
N ASN A 240 8.46 7.57 -2.44
CA ASN A 240 9.27 6.37 -2.14
C ASN A 240 8.45 5.07 -2.15
N CYS A 241 7.15 5.17 -1.93
CA CYS A 241 6.20 4.04 -1.99
C CYS A 241 5.41 4.00 -3.32
N LYS A 242 5.86 4.72 -4.34
CA LYS A 242 5.21 4.83 -5.66
C LYS A 242 6.18 4.54 -6.79
N THR A 243 7.44 4.91 -6.60
CA THR A 243 8.52 4.72 -7.56
C THR A 243 9.87 4.75 -6.85
N GLN A 244 10.89 4.23 -7.51
CA GLN A 244 12.28 4.31 -7.11
C GLN A 244 13.15 4.84 -8.24
N ASP A 245 12.58 5.53 -9.24
CA ASP A 245 13.34 6.23 -10.30
C ASP A 245 14.41 7.17 -9.74
N HIS A 246 14.19 7.69 -8.53
CA HIS A 246 15.09 8.57 -7.81
C HIS A 246 16.13 7.85 -6.94
N ILE A 247 16.27 6.52 -7.01
CA ILE A 247 17.12 5.71 -6.11
C ILE A 247 18.60 6.16 -6.09
N LEU A 248 19.10 6.79 -7.15
CA LEU A 248 20.47 7.33 -7.24
C LEU A 248 20.56 8.83 -6.94
N LYS A 249 19.43 9.51 -6.73
CA LYS A 249 19.25 10.95 -6.57
C LYS A 249 18.74 11.37 -5.19
N TRP A 250 18.43 10.39 -4.34
CA TRP A 250 17.88 10.55 -3.00
C TRP A 250 18.82 9.93 -1.98
N LYS A 251 19.26 10.72 -1.01
CA LYS A 251 20.06 10.24 0.11
C LYS A 251 19.21 9.39 1.03
N TYR A 252 19.81 8.40 1.69
CA TYR A 252 19.16 7.56 2.69
C TYR A 252 18.33 8.41 3.68
N MET A 253 17.05 8.04 3.83
CA MET A 253 16.01 8.71 4.62
C MET A 253 15.52 10.05 4.06
N GLY A 254 16.08 10.53 2.95
CA GLY A 254 15.75 11.80 2.32
C GLY A 254 16.43 13.00 2.96
N ASP A 255 17.57 12.78 3.63
CA ASP A 255 18.31 13.88 4.23
C ASP A 255 18.84 14.84 3.18
N PRO A 256 18.85 16.16 3.46
CA PRO A 256 19.55 17.13 2.64
C PRO A 256 21.02 16.74 2.47
N ASP A 257 21.49 16.75 1.22
CA ASP A 257 22.88 16.45 0.87
C ASP A 257 23.22 17.09 -0.48
N PRO A 258 24.40 17.73 -0.64
CA PRO A 258 24.80 18.34 -1.91
C PRO A 258 24.84 17.37 -3.10
N LYS A 259 25.01 16.06 -2.85
CA LYS A 259 25.01 15.01 -3.87
C LYS A 259 23.60 14.50 -4.19
N ALA A 260 22.59 14.85 -3.38
CA ALA A 260 21.20 14.48 -3.60
C ALA A 260 20.47 15.57 -4.40
N LYS A 261 19.88 15.20 -5.54
CA LYS A 261 18.99 16.11 -6.27
C LYS A 261 17.69 16.33 -5.49
N TRP A 262 17.24 15.30 -4.76
CA TRP A 262 15.97 15.29 -4.05
C TRP A 262 16.14 14.90 -2.58
N SER A 263 15.34 15.53 -1.72
CA SER A 263 15.30 15.30 -0.27
C SER A 263 13.86 15.48 0.24
N ARG A 264 13.61 15.21 1.53
CA ARG A 264 12.30 15.43 2.15
C ARG A 264 11.78 16.86 1.99
N THR A 265 12.69 17.83 1.89
CA THR A 265 12.37 19.27 1.82
C THR A 265 12.34 19.82 0.39
N SER A 266 12.51 18.97 -0.63
CA SER A 266 12.42 19.41 -2.03
C SER A 266 11.00 19.85 -2.41
N LYS A 267 10.89 20.77 -3.37
CA LYS A 267 9.60 21.08 -4.01
C LYS A 267 9.07 19.83 -4.69
N VAL A 268 7.98 19.27 -4.16
CA VAL A 268 7.45 17.98 -4.61
C VAL A 268 6.98 18.01 -6.07
N VAL A 269 6.53 19.15 -6.60
CA VAL A 269 6.11 19.27 -8.01
C VAL A 269 7.31 19.12 -8.94
N ASP A 270 8.44 19.76 -8.62
CA ASP A 270 9.69 19.56 -9.38
C ASP A 270 10.18 18.12 -9.26
N PHE A 271 10.09 17.55 -8.07
CA PHE A 271 10.49 16.17 -7.84
C PHE A 271 9.67 15.19 -8.66
N VAL A 272 8.34 15.26 -8.61
CA VAL A 272 7.48 14.28 -9.27
C VAL A 272 7.59 14.35 -10.79
N ARG A 273 7.85 15.54 -11.37
CA ARG A 273 8.13 15.70 -12.82
C ARG A 273 9.40 14.95 -13.28
N ASP A 274 10.30 14.59 -12.37
CA ASP A 274 11.52 13.79 -12.65
C ASP A 274 11.28 12.26 -12.54
N LEU A 275 10.06 11.83 -12.20
CA LEU A 275 9.67 10.43 -11.97
C LEU A 275 8.74 9.94 -13.06
N LYS A 276 8.82 8.67 -13.47
CA LYS A 276 8.10 8.15 -14.65
C LYS A 276 7.43 6.81 -14.40
N HIS A 277 8.07 5.89 -13.69
CA HIS A 277 7.66 4.49 -13.66
C HIS A 277 7.07 4.10 -12.30
N PRO A 278 5.94 3.37 -12.27
CA PRO A 278 5.37 2.84 -11.03
C PRO A 278 6.21 1.64 -10.54
N MET A 279 6.56 1.59 -9.26
CA MET A 279 7.25 0.47 -8.57
C MET A 279 8.21 -0.32 -9.46
N ASN A 280 9.44 0.16 -9.66
CA ASN A 280 10.41 -0.47 -10.54
C ASN A 280 10.72 -1.92 -10.12
N CYS A 281 11.00 -2.84 -11.07
CA CYS A 281 11.37 -4.23 -10.77
C CYS A 281 12.51 -4.33 -9.73
N TYR A 282 13.47 -3.40 -9.81
CA TYR A 282 14.62 -3.38 -8.93
C TYR A 282 14.31 -2.97 -7.49
N THR A 283 13.06 -2.62 -7.17
CA THR A 283 12.60 -2.38 -5.80
C THR A 283 12.73 -3.65 -4.95
N CYS A 284 12.52 -4.83 -5.55
CA CYS A 284 12.57 -6.13 -4.88
C CYS A 284 13.74 -7.01 -5.33
N HIS A 285 14.30 -6.73 -6.51
CA HIS A 285 15.38 -7.52 -7.12
C HIS A 285 16.63 -6.68 -7.30
N ASP A 286 17.76 -7.12 -6.75
CA ASP A 286 19.02 -6.43 -7.01
C ASP A 286 19.42 -6.62 -8.48
N PRO A 287 19.64 -5.54 -9.26
CA PRO A 287 19.90 -5.65 -10.68
C PRO A 287 21.30 -6.21 -10.98
N HIS A 288 22.22 -6.20 -10.01
CA HIS A 288 23.59 -6.70 -10.17
C HIS A 288 23.70 -8.14 -9.68
N SER A 289 23.23 -8.41 -8.46
CA SER A 289 23.38 -9.69 -7.77
C SER A 289 22.20 -10.63 -7.88
N THR A 290 21.08 -10.20 -8.45
CA THR A 290 19.80 -10.93 -8.44
C THR A 290 19.29 -11.29 -7.04
N ALA A 291 19.94 -10.78 -5.99
CA ALA A 291 19.58 -11.06 -4.63
C ALA A 291 18.21 -10.43 -4.33
N PRO A 292 17.37 -11.12 -3.53
CA PRO A 292 16.16 -10.50 -3.01
C PRO A 292 16.55 -9.33 -2.11
N ARG A 293 15.90 -8.18 -2.29
CA ARG A 293 16.23 -6.99 -1.53
C ARG A 293 15.02 -6.12 -1.24
N VAL A 294 15.27 -5.12 -0.40
CA VAL A 294 14.46 -3.93 -0.25
C VAL A 294 15.33 -2.70 -0.50
N VAL A 295 14.73 -1.61 -0.97
CA VAL A 295 15.38 -0.32 -1.20
C VAL A 295 14.72 0.82 -0.42
N ARG A 296 13.56 0.57 0.19
CA ARG A 296 12.86 1.54 1.04
C ARG A 296 13.69 1.83 2.29
N ASP A 297 14.21 3.05 2.35
CA ASP A 297 15.08 3.53 3.43
C ASP A 297 14.46 3.38 4.84
N ALA A 298 13.20 3.78 5.04
CA ALA A 298 12.52 3.71 6.33
C ALA A 298 12.31 2.26 6.83
N LEU A 299 12.15 1.30 5.92
CA LEU A 299 12.10 -0.12 6.29
C LEU A 299 13.46 -0.61 6.76
N ILE A 300 14.53 -0.27 6.01
CA ILE A 300 15.90 -0.61 6.40
C ILE A 300 16.24 0.04 7.75
N GLU A 301 15.79 1.27 7.96
CA GLU A 301 16.03 2.02 9.20
C GLU A 301 15.30 1.37 10.38
N ALA A 302 14.05 0.92 10.20
CA ALA A 302 13.32 0.18 11.22
C ALA A 302 13.98 -1.17 11.57
N VAL A 303 14.24 -1.98 10.54
CA VAL A 303 14.69 -3.36 10.68
C VAL A 303 16.13 -3.42 11.19
N VAL A 304 17.02 -2.62 10.60
CA VAL A 304 18.46 -2.68 10.83
C VAL A 304 18.93 -1.59 11.78
N ASP A 305 18.70 -0.32 11.48
CA ASP A 305 19.30 0.78 12.25
C ASP A 305 18.70 0.90 13.66
N ARG A 306 17.38 0.74 13.79
CA ARG A 306 16.69 0.64 15.09
C ARG A 306 16.71 -0.76 15.70
N GLY A 307 17.26 -1.75 14.98
CA GLY A 307 17.40 -3.13 15.47
C GLY A 307 16.08 -3.83 15.79
N MET A 308 14.97 -3.42 15.17
CA MET A 308 13.65 -4.02 15.45
C MET A 308 13.51 -5.42 14.84
N GLY A 309 14.38 -5.77 13.89
CA GLY A 309 14.33 -7.05 13.19
C GLY A 309 13.24 -7.09 12.11
N THR A 310 13.28 -8.14 11.31
CA THR A 310 12.38 -8.36 10.17
C THR A 310 10.98 -8.80 10.61
N TYR A 311 10.88 -9.46 11.77
CA TYR A 311 9.65 -9.89 12.41
C TYR A 311 9.72 -9.48 13.89
N PRO A 312 9.33 -8.24 14.26
CA PRO A 312 9.49 -7.72 15.62
C PRO A 312 8.77 -8.56 16.69
N GLN A 313 7.68 -9.21 16.30
CA GLN A 313 6.86 -10.07 17.16
C GLN A 313 7.42 -11.51 17.27
N ASP A 314 8.42 -11.87 16.45
CA ASP A 314 9.10 -13.17 16.48
C ASP A 314 10.62 -12.99 16.26
N LYS A 315 11.34 -12.80 17.38
CA LYS A 315 12.81 -12.63 17.37
C LYS A 315 13.53 -13.86 16.81
N ALA A 316 12.99 -15.06 17.02
CA ALA A 316 13.60 -16.28 16.52
C ALA A 316 13.51 -16.36 14.99
N LYS A 317 12.36 -15.95 14.42
CA LYS A 317 12.19 -15.80 12.97
C LYS A 317 13.06 -14.68 12.42
N SER A 318 13.20 -13.56 13.13
CA SER A 318 14.13 -12.48 12.75
C SER A 318 15.59 -12.95 12.67
N GLY A 319 16.01 -13.87 13.54
CA GLY A 319 17.34 -14.49 13.47
C GLY A 319 17.54 -15.42 12.26
N LYS A 320 16.46 -15.90 11.64
CA LYS A 320 16.48 -16.81 10.48
C LYS A 320 16.21 -16.10 9.16
N VAL A 321 15.37 -15.07 9.16
CA VAL A 321 15.08 -14.23 8.00
C VAL A 321 15.72 -12.88 8.25
N THR A 322 16.90 -12.67 7.70
CA THR A 322 17.71 -11.47 8.01
C THR A 322 17.69 -10.48 6.84
N MET A 323 17.92 -9.22 7.19
CA MET A 323 18.18 -8.14 6.26
C MET A 323 19.57 -7.56 6.54
N THR A 324 20.43 -7.55 5.53
CA THR A 324 21.77 -6.95 5.61
C THR A 324 21.74 -5.60 4.92
N LYS A 325 22.00 -4.53 5.67
CA LYS A 325 22.13 -3.19 5.10
C LYS A 325 23.44 -3.08 4.33
N VAL A 326 23.36 -2.68 3.07
CA VAL A 326 24.51 -2.43 2.20
C VAL A 326 24.46 -0.98 1.77
N THR A 327 25.51 -0.22 2.08
CA THR A 327 25.63 1.21 1.79
C THR A 327 26.46 1.44 0.54
N PHE A 328 26.15 2.49 -0.21
CA PHE A 328 26.87 2.88 -1.43
C PHE A 328 27.29 4.35 -1.35
N ARG A 329 28.38 4.69 -2.03
CA ARG A 329 28.90 6.07 -2.19
C ARG A 329 29.05 6.76 -0.82
N ASP A 330 29.84 6.16 0.06
CA ASP A 330 30.14 6.69 1.40
C ASP A 330 28.88 6.93 2.25
N GLY A 331 27.94 5.98 2.23
CA GLY A 331 26.71 6.08 3.01
C GLY A 331 25.63 6.97 2.40
N PHE A 332 25.81 7.47 1.17
CA PHE A 332 24.79 8.26 0.48
C PHE A 332 23.45 7.53 0.37
N ARG A 333 23.46 6.24 0.02
CA ARG A 333 22.24 5.43 -0.07
C ARG A 333 22.48 4.02 0.45
N ALA A 334 21.40 3.33 0.78
CA ALA A 334 21.46 1.94 1.22
C ALA A 334 20.40 1.08 0.54
N ILE A 335 20.65 -0.23 0.51
CA ILE A 335 19.65 -1.28 0.27
C ILE A 335 19.68 -2.26 1.43
N GLY A 336 18.61 -3.02 1.62
CA GLY A 336 18.58 -4.17 2.52
C GLY A 336 18.56 -5.46 1.71
N VAL A 337 19.68 -6.18 1.67
CA VAL A 337 19.75 -7.50 1.02
C VAL A 337 19.15 -8.54 1.95
N LEU A 338 18.17 -9.29 1.46
CA LEU A 338 17.50 -10.34 2.23
C LEU A 338 18.26 -11.66 2.05
N ASN A 339 18.35 -12.46 3.12
CA ASN A 339 18.99 -13.78 3.02
C ASN A 339 18.13 -14.83 2.27
N LYS A 340 16.84 -14.54 2.07
CA LYS A 340 15.90 -15.33 1.26
C LYS A 340 14.89 -14.40 0.57
N PRO A 341 14.18 -14.85 -0.49
CA PRO A 341 13.16 -14.02 -1.16
C PRO A 341 11.86 -13.94 -0.37
N ASP A 342 11.92 -13.32 0.82
CA ASP A 342 10.78 -13.14 1.70
C ASP A 342 9.88 -12.00 1.20
N SER A 343 8.70 -12.38 0.71
CA SER A 343 7.75 -11.39 0.19
C SER A 343 7.08 -10.55 1.27
N ASN A 344 7.04 -10.99 2.53
CA ASN A 344 6.51 -10.15 3.61
C ASN A 344 7.34 -8.87 3.74
N LEU A 345 8.67 -8.98 3.65
CA LEU A 345 9.58 -7.84 3.70
C LEU A 345 9.60 -7.04 2.40
N MET A 346 9.48 -7.69 1.24
CA MET A 346 9.41 -6.99 -0.05
C MET A 346 8.15 -6.12 -0.14
N CYS A 347 7.00 -6.64 0.29
CA CYS A 347 5.72 -5.93 0.31
C CYS A 347 5.70 -4.86 1.40
N ALA A 348 6.35 -5.09 2.54
CA ALA A 348 6.51 -4.12 3.62
C ALA A 348 7.31 -2.87 3.26
N GLN A 349 7.87 -2.77 2.05
CA GLN A 349 8.43 -1.51 1.54
C GLN A 349 7.38 -0.42 1.29
N CYS A 350 6.10 -0.81 1.22
CA CYS A 350 4.98 0.10 1.01
C CYS A 350 3.80 -0.23 1.91
N HIS A 351 3.44 -1.51 2.07
CA HIS A 351 2.26 -1.98 2.78
C HIS A 351 2.48 -2.05 4.30
N VAL A 352 2.69 -0.87 4.88
CA VAL A 352 2.95 -0.64 6.31
C VAL A 352 2.24 0.61 6.80
N GLU A 353 2.21 0.81 8.11
CA GLU A 353 1.89 2.08 8.77
C GLU A 353 3.12 2.99 8.86
N TYR A 354 2.95 4.28 8.54
CA TYR A 354 4.09 5.18 8.34
C TYR A 354 3.75 6.67 8.49
N ASN A 355 4.76 7.43 8.91
CA ASN A 355 4.80 8.86 8.63
C ASN A 355 5.41 9.10 7.24
N CYS A 356 4.69 9.86 6.42
CA CYS A 356 5.22 10.50 5.22
C CYS A 356 4.83 11.97 5.17
N ASN A 357 4.73 12.65 6.31
CA ASN A 357 4.05 13.93 6.41
C ASN A 357 4.59 14.76 7.58
N PRO A 358 4.38 16.09 7.55
CA PRO A 358 4.51 16.90 8.75
C PRO A 358 3.42 16.53 9.77
N GLY A 359 3.57 17.00 11.00
CA GLY A 359 2.61 16.73 12.07
C GLY A 359 2.84 17.57 13.33
N PHE A 360 2.09 17.21 14.36
CA PHE A 360 2.13 17.81 15.68
C PHE A 360 3.20 17.14 16.55
N ASP A 361 4.00 17.96 17.24
CA ASP A 361 4.85 17.46 18.32
C ASP A 361 4.01 17.39 19.60
N THR A 362 3.84 16.20 20.16
CA THR A 362 2.97 16.03 21.33
C THR A 362 3.56 16.62 22.61
N LYS A 363 4.84 16.98 22.63
CA LYS A 363 5.47 17.67 23.78
C LYS A 363 5.02 19.14 23.85
N THR A 364 4.85 19.78 22.69
CA THR A 364 4.43 21.19 22.61
C THR A 364 2.93 21.33 22.32
N GLY A 365 2.32 20.33 21.68
CA GLY A 365 0.95 20.38 21.18
C GLY A 365 0.82 21.19 19.88
N GLU A 366 1.93 21.56 19.25
CA GLU A 366 1.98 22.45 18.08
C GLU A 366 2.34 21.69 16.80
N LEU A 367 1.81 22.17 15.66
CA LEU A 367 2.14 21.68 14.32
C LEU A 367 3.56 22.12 13.92
N SER A 368 4.57 21.48 14.51
CA SER A 368 5.98 21.89 14.45
C SER A 368 6.90 20.81 13.85
N VAL A 369 6.42 19.58 13.67
CA VAL A 369 7.18 18.53 12.96
C VAL A 369 7.06 18.82 11.47
N THR A 370 8.13 19.36 10.89
CA THR A 370 8.18 19.70 9.46
C THR A 370 8.77 18.55 8.64
N MET A 371 8.73 18.65 7.30
CA MET A 371 9.39 17.69 6.42
C MET A 371 10.92 17.60 6.62
N ALA A 372 11.56 18.61 7.21
CA ALA A 372 12.97 18.54 7.54
C ALA A 372 13.27 17.52 8.65
N ASP A 373 12.31 17.27 9.54
CA ASP A 373 12.43 16.30 10.63
C ASP A 373 12.46 14.85 10.08
N ARG A 374 13.29 14.00 10.68
CA ARG A 374 13.36 12.56 10.35
C ARG A 374 12.04 11.85 10.63
N ARG A 375 11.25 12.33 11.59
CA ARG A 375 9.91 11.81 11.91
C ARG A 375 8.95 11.88 10.72
N ALA A 376 9.18 12.77 9.74
CA ALA A 376 8.36 12.85 8.52
C ALA A 376 8.62 11.73 7.51
N ASN A 377 9.61 10.86 7.74
CA ASN A 377 9.85 9.62 6.99
C ASN A 377 10.14 8.50 7.99
N HIS A 378 9.08 7.86 8.50
CA HIS A 378 9.20 6.91 9.61
C HIS A 378 8.29 5.71 9.41
N TYR A 379 8.82 4.50 9.62
CA TYR A 379 8.02 3.28 9.73
C TYR A 379 7.88 2.93 11.20
N PHE A 380 6.65 2.89 11.71
CA PHE A 380 6.43 2.57 13.12
C PHE A 380 6.81 1.13 13.43
N TRP A 381 6.55 0.22 12.47
CA TRP A 381 6.97 -1.18 12.51
C TRP A 381 6.46 -1.89 13.77
N SER A 382 5.21 -1.60 14.11
CA SER A 382 4.49 -2.03 15.32
C SER A 382 3.08 -2.47 14.94
N ASN A 383 2.53 -3.49 15.60
CA ASN A 383 1.13 -3.87 15.38
C ASN A 383 0.17 -2.82 15.99
N VAL A 384 -1.13 -3.00 15.76
CA VAL A 384 -2.20 -2.10 16.24
C VAL A 384 -2.19 -1.87 17.76
N PHE A 385 -1.80 -2.87 18.54
CA PHE A 385 -1.80 -2.80 20.00
C PHE A 385 -0.57 -2.08 20.56
N ASP A 386 0.53 -2.08 19.81
CA ASP A 386 1.78 -1.43 20.17
C ASP A 386 1.92 -0.02 19.55
N TYR A 387 1.12 0.31 18.54
CA TYR A 387 1.23 1.54 17.77
C TYR A 387 1.16 2.82 18.62
N LYS A 388 0.22 2.88 19.58
CA LYS A 388 0.07 4.07 20.43
C LYS A 388 1.37 4.38 21.18
N ALA A 389 2.01 3.35 21.76
CA ALA A 389 3.29 3.51 22.44
C ALA A 389 4.42 3.88 21.46
N ALA A 390 4.41 3.32 20.25
CA ALA A 390 5.37 3.67 19.21
C ALA A 390 5.27 5.16 18.78
N ALA A 391 4.05 5.67 18.59
CA ALA A 391 3.80 7.06 18.25
C ALA A 391 4.15 8.03 19.39
N GLU A 392 3.85 7.65 20.63
CA GLU A 392 4.23 8.42 21.83
C GLU A 392 5.76 8.51 21.98
N LYS A 393 6.48 7.42 21.69
CA LYS A 393 7.95 7.37 21.75
C LYS A 393 8.63 8.39 20.84
N ILE A 394 8.03 8.70 19.69
CA ILE A 394 8.53 9.73 18.76
C ILE A 394 7.83 11.10 18.94
N SER A 395 6.90 11.19 19.89
CA SER A 395 6.14 12.38 20.22
C SER A 395 5.44 13.01 19.01
N PHE A 396 4.70 12.19 18.26
CA PHE A 396 4.10 12.59 16.99
C PHE A 396 2.59 12.29 16.93
N LYS A 397 1.84 13.23 16.35
CA LYS A 397 0.44 13.05 15.92
C LYS A 397 0.22 13.75 14.59
N ASP A 398 -0.62 13.20 13.73
CA ASP A 398 -0.81 13.71 12.37
C ASP A 398 -1.68 14.97 12.33
N PHE A 399 -2.77 14.99 13.08
CA PHE A 399 -3.73 16.09 13.01
C PHE A 399 -4.47 16.34 14.32
N LYS A 400 -5.04 17.54 14.42
CA LYS A 400 -5.99 17.90 15.47
C LYS A 400 -7.39 17.79 14.92
N HIS A 401 -8.22 16.92 15.49
CA HIS A 401 -9.59 16.75 15.03
C HIS A 401 -10.41 18.03 15.21
N ALA A 402 -11.10 18.48 14.16
CA ALA A 402 -11.77 19.78 14.11
C ALA A 402 -12.84 19.95 15.21
N THR A 403 -13.69 18.94 15.41
CA THR A 403 -14.76 18.97 16.43
C THR A 403 -14.22 18.76 17.84
N THR A 404 -13.49 17.67 18.07
CA THR A 404 -13.13 17.23 19.44
C THR A 404 -11.88 17.92 19.99
N GLY A 405 -11.02 18.47 19.12
CA GLY A 405 -9.73 19.05 19.49
C GLY A 405 -8.67 18.03 19.92
N ALA A 406 -8.96 16.72 19.84
CA ALA A 406 -8.00 15.66 20.13
C ALA A 406 -6.87 15.67 19.09
N LEU A 407 -5.63 15.42 19.53
CA LEU A 407 -4.51 15.11 18.63
C LEU A 407 -4.60 13.62 18.27
N LEU A 408 -4.74 13.32 16.98
CA LEU A 408 -4.98 12.00 16.44
C LEU A 408 -3.87 11.59 15.47
N SER A 409 -3.64 10.30 15.37
CA SER A 409 -2.75 9.70 14.37
C SER A 409 -3.55 9.35 13.13
N LYS A 410 -2.94 9.40 11.95
CA LYS A 410 -3.51 8.93 10.69
C LYS A 410 -2.90 7.58 10.36
N ILE A 411 -3.71 6.52 10.30
CA ILE A 411 -3.23 5.17 9.98
C ILE A 411 -3.30 4.90 8.48
N GLN A 412 -2.28 4.31 7.87
CA GLN A 412 -2.23 3.93 6.46
C GLN A 412 -1.85 2.46 6.30
N HIS A 413 -2.67 1.71 5.55
CA HIS A 413 -2.42 0.37 5.01
C HIS A 413 -1.38 -0.51 5.75
N PRO A 414 -1.61 -0.88 7.02
CA PRO A 414 -0.67 -1.63 7.86
C PRO A 414 -0.75 -3.15 7.61
N GLU A 415 -0.73 -3.59 6.36
CA GLU A 415 -0.91 -5.02 6.06
C GLU A 415 0.21 -5.88 6.65
N ALA A 416 1.48 -5.43 6.57
CA ALA A 416 2.61 -6.19 7.09
C ALA A 416 2.50 -6.39 8.61
N GLU A 417 2.25 -5.31 9.34
CA GLU A 417 2.16 -5.33 10.80
C GLU A 417 0.91 -6.06 11.30
N THR A 418 -0.18 -6.02 10.52
CA THR A 418 -1.41 -6.77 10.78
C THR A 418 -1.22 -8.27 10.57
N PHE A 419 -0.46 -8.66 9.54
CA PHE A 419 -0.25 -10.05 9.20
C PHE A 419 0.58 -10.80 10.24
N TRP A 420 1.46 -10.13 10.99
CA TRP A 420 2.25 -10.75 12.05
C TRP A 420 1.40 -11.39 13.14
N GLY A 421 1.81 -12.58 13.58
CA GLY A 421 1.09 -13.34 14.60
C GLY A 421 -0.20 -14.01 14.10
N SER A 422 -0.60 -13.77 12.84
CA SER A 422 -1.72 -14.47 12.23
C SER A 422 -1.45 -15.98 12.14
N ALA A 423 -2.50 -16.77 11.91
CA ALA A 423 -2.33 -18.21 11.69
C ALA A 423 -1.45 -18.49 10.45
N HIS A 424 -1.63 -17.72 9.38
CA HIS A 424 -0.86 -17.86 8.15
C HIS A 424 0.62 -17.50 8.35
N GLU A 425 0.93 -16.36 8.98
CA GLU A 425 2.30 -15.91 9.20
C GLU A 425 3.09 -16.87 10.11
N ARG A 426 2.46 -17.36 11.19
CA ARG A 426 3.04 -18.37 12.09
C ARG A 426 3.30 -19.71 11.40
N ASN A 427 2.57 -20.01 10.33
CA ASN A 427 2.79 -21.17 9.47
C ASN A 427 3.68 -20.86 8.25
N ASN A 428 4.46 -19.78 8.29
CA ASN A 428 5.41 -19.36 7.26
C ASN A 428 4.78 -19.10 5.88
N VAL A 429 3.49 -18.79 5.83
CA VAL A 429 2.87 -18.22 4.64
C VAL A 429 3.37 -16.80 4.45
N GLU A 430 3.57 -16.40 3.20
CA GLU A 430 4.01 -15.05 2.84
C GLU A 430 3.02 -14.38 1.89
N CYS A 431 3.09 -13.06 1.73
CA CYS A 431 2.22 -12.29 0.82
C CYS A 431 2.13 -12.91 -0.58
N LYS A 432 3.28 -13.33 -1.15
CA LYS A 432 3.33 -13.92 -2.49
C LYS A 432 2.55 -15.23 -2.62
N SER A 433 2.37 -15.98 -1.53
CA SER A 433 1.61 -17.24 -1.55
C SER A 433 0.14 -17.02 -1.93
N CYS A 434 -0.42 -15.85 -1.59
CA CYS A 434 -1.80 -15.49 -1.88
C CYS A 434 -1.91 -14.50 -3.06
N HIS A 435 -1.00 -13.54 -3.15
CA HIS A 435 -1.13 -12.42 -4.09
C HIS A 435 -0.28 -12.56 -5.35
N MET A 436 0.69 -13.46 -5.38
CA MET A 436 1.63 -13.67 -6.50
C MET A 436 1.89 -15.16 -6.74
N PRO A 437 0.85 -15.95 -7.08
CA PRO A 437 1.01 -17.40 -7.20
C PRO A 437 1.98 -17.79 -8.32
N LYS A 438 2.54 -18.99 -8.20
CA LYS A 438 3.28 -19.62 -9.31
C LYS A 438 2.31 -20.01 -10.42
N ILE A 439 2.60 -19.60 -11.64
CA ILE A 439 1.83 -19.88 -12.86
C ILE A 439 2.67 -20.74 -13.80
N LYS A 440 2.04 -21.70 -14.48
CA LYS A 440 2.66 -22.50 -15.54
C LYS A 440 2.19 -21.97 -16.89
N GLN A 441 3.13 -21.54 -17.73
CA GLN A 441 2.89 -21.01 -19.07
C GLN A 441 3.96 -21.55 -20.01
N ASP A 442 3.57 -22.05 -21.19
CA ASP A 442 4.48 -22.59 -22.21
C ASP A 442 5.48 -23.62 -21.66
N GLY A 443 5.00 -24.49 -20.75
CA GLY A 443 5.81 -25.53 -20.11
C GLY A 443 6.76 -25.03 -19.00
N LYS A 444 6.91 -23.71 -18.79
CA LYS A 444 7.75 -23.11 -17.74
C LYS A 444 6.91 -22.57 -16.60
N THR A 445 7.42 -22.67 -15.38
CA THR A 445 6.79 -22.07 -14.20
C THR A 445 7.47 -20.75 -13.86
N TYR A 446 6.69 -19.70 -13.64
CA TYR A 446 7.16 -18.41 -13.14
C TYR A 446 6.28 -17.94 -11.97
N THR A 447 6.76 -16.94 -11.23
CA THR A 447 5.96 -16.30 -10.18
C THR A 447 5.20 -15.13 -10.81
N SER A 448 3.87 -15.16 -10.75
CA SER A 448 3.06 -14.05 -11.26
C SER A 448 3.46 -12.74 -10.56
N HIS A 449 3.66 -11.68 -11.34
CA HIS A 449 3.82 -10.33 -10.81
C HIS A 449 2.54 -9.50 -10.93
N PHE A 450 1.40 -10.16 -11.15
CA PHE A 450 0.09 -9.54 -11.09
C PHE A 450 -0.45 -9.58 -9.66
N GLN A 451 -0.02 -8.65 -8.80
CA GLN A 451 -0.49 -8.59 -7.41
C GLN A 451 -1.97 -8.27 -7.36
N ARG A 452 -2.79 -9.21 -6.87
CA ARG A 452 -4.25 -9.04 -6.75
C ARG A 452 -4.82 -9.91 -5.63
N SER A 453 -6.09 -9.72 -5.30
CA SER A 453 -6.79 -10.57 -4.33
C SER A 453 -6.73 -12.05 -4.74
N PRO A 454 -6.46 -12.98 -3.80
CA PRO A 454 -6.47 -14.43 -4.08
C PRO A 454 -7.85 -14.92 -4.52
N ARG A 455 -8.93 -14.15 -4.27
CA ARG A 455 -10.29 -14.52 -4.68
C ARG A 455 -10.44 -14.77 -6.18
N TYR A 456 -9.60 -14.12 -7.00
CA TYR A 456 -9.59 -14.26 -8.45
C TYR A 456 -8.71 -15.40 -8.94
N ASN A 457 -8.06 -16.14 -8.03
CA ASN A 457 -7.27 -17.33 -8.35
C ASN A 457 -7.13 -18.27 -7.15
N VAL A 458 -8.25 -18.66 -6.53
CA VAL A 458 -8.25 -19.47 -5.29
C VAL A 458 -7.63 -20.86 -5.48
N LYS A 459 -7.74 -21.41 -6.70
CA LYS A 459 -7.17 -22.71 -7.06
C LYS A 459 -5.64 -22.73 -6.95
N ASP A 460 -4.99 -21.68 -7.45
CA ASP A 460 -3.53 -21.59 -7.44
C ASP A 460 -2.94 -20.95 -6.18
N THR A 461 -3.79 -20.50 -5.26
CA THR A 461 -3.42 -19.82 -4.02
C THR A 461 -3.88 -20.64 -2.80
N CYS A 462 -5.14 -20.51 -2.41
CA CYS A 462 -5.72 -21.12 -1.21
C CYS A 462 -5.74 -22.65 -1.28
N LEU A 463 -6.24 -23.22 -2.38
CA LEU A 463 -6.50 -24.66 -2.50
C LEU A 463 -5.24 -25.50 -2.70
N LYS A 464 -4.06 -24.88 -2.80
CA LYS A 464 -2.77 -25.60 -2.73
C LYS A 464 -2.43 -26.06 -1.32
N CYS A 465 -3.01 -25.43 -0.31
CA CYS A 465 -2.80 -25.76 1.11
C CYS A 465 -4.07 -26.32 1.77
N HIS A 466 -5.24 -25.81 1.38
CA HIS A 466 -6.55 -26.22 1.91
C HIS A 466 -7.23 -27.24 1.01
N ASN A 467 -6.70 -28.46 0.96
CA ASN A 467 -7.17 -29.53 0.08
C ASN A 467 -8.55 -30.11 0.48
N ASP A 468 -9.01 -29.78 1.68
CA ASP A 468 -10.31 -30.12 2.23
C ASP A 468 -11.43 -29.15 1.80
N MET A 469 -11.07 -28.02 1.19
CA MET A 469 -11.99 -27.01 0.70
C MET A 469 -12.14 -27.08 -0.82
N ASN A 470 -13.32 -26.75 -1.33
CA ASN A 470 -13.52 -26.36 -2.72
C ASN A 470 -13.46 -24.83 -2.89
N GLU A 471 -13.47 -24.35 -4.14
CA GLU A 471 -13.36 -22.92 -4.45
C GLU A 471 -14.47 -22.09 -3.79
N GLN A 472 -15.69 -22.62 -3.73
CA GLN A 472 -16.83 -21.93 -3.12
C GLN A 472 -16.65 -21.79 -1.60
N GLN A 473 -16.16 -22.84 -0.92
CA GLN A 473 -15.88 -22.81 0.51
C GLN A 473 -14.74 -21.83 0.86
N ALA A 474 -13.69 -21.77 0.02
CA ALA A 474 -12.60 -20.81 0.21
C ALA A 474 -13.09 -19.36 0.08
N VAL A 475 -13.86 -19.05 -0.97
CA VAL A 475 -14.46 -17.72 -1.17
C VAL A 475 -15.45 -17.38 -0.06
N TYR A 476 -16.32 -18.32 0.32
CA TYR A 476 -17.27 -18.15 1.42
C TYR A 476 -16.57 -17.82 2.75
N THR A 477 -15.43 -18.46 3.02
CA THR A 477 -14.63 -18.19 4.22
C THR A 477 -14.03 -16.78 4.19
N ILE A 478 -13.47 -16.35 3.05
CA ILE A 478 -12.96 -14.98 2.85
C ILE A 478 -14.10 -13.98 3.12
N ASP A 479 -15.22 -14.14 2.44
CA ASP A 479 -16.35 -13.21 2.53
C ASP A 479 -16.94 -13.18 3.95
N SER A 480 -17.02 -14.32 4.64
CA SER A 480 -17.55 -14.40 6.01
C SER A 480 -16.71 -13.59 7.01
N ILE A 481 -15.38 -13.69 6.91
CA ILE A 481 -14.46 -12.91 7.74
C ILE A 481 -14.59 -11.42 7.43
N GLN A 482 -14.55 -11.06 6.15
CA GLN A 482 -14.65 -9.67 5.74
C GLN A 482 -15.99 -9.04 6.13
N ASN A 483 -17.09 -9.77 5.98
CA ASN A 483 -18.43 -9.31 6.37
C ASN A 483 -18.52 -9.08 7.89
N TYR A 484 -17.96 -9.99 8.69
CA TYR A 484 -17.89 -9.79 10.14
C TYR A 484 -17.10 -8.53 10.52
N THR A 485 -15.92 -8.35 9.93
CA THR A 485 -15.06 -7.18 10.20
C THR A 485 -15.74 -5.88 9.76
N ARG A 486 -16.33 -5.83 8.55
CA ARG A 486 -17.07 -4.65 8.07
C ARG A 486 -18.26 -4.31 8.98
N GLY A 487 -18.96 -5.33 9.49
CA GLY A 487 -20.03 -5.13 10.48
C GLY A 487 -19.53 -4.53 11.80
N LYS A 488 -18.31 -4.88 12.23
CA LYS A 488 -17.67 -4.30 13.42
C LYS A 488 -17.12 -2.90 13.16
N LEU A 489 -16.56 -2.63 11.98
CA LEU A 489 -16.15 -1.31 11.52
C LEU A 489 -17.30 -0.32 11.59
N ALA A 490 -18.46 -0.65 11.01
CA ALA A 490 -19.64 0.20 11.05
C ALA A 490 -20.12 0.51 12.48
N LYS A 491 -20.01 -0.45 13.40
CA LYS A 491 -20.34 -0.24 14.83
C LYS A 491 -19.32 0.63 15.55
N ALA A 492 -18.03 0.46 15.27
CA ALA A 492 -16.98 1.32 15.79
C ALA A 492 -17.18 2.77 15.31
N GLU A 493 -17.49 2.96 14.02
CA GLU A 493 -17.80 4.28 13.45
C GLU A 493 -19.01 4.92 14.11
N TYR A 494 -20.08 4.15 14.34
CA TYR A 494 -21.26 4.63 15.04
C TYR A 494 -20.89 5.20 16.42
N TRP A 495 -20.17 4.44 17.24
CA TRP A 495 -19.81 4.88 18.59
C TRP A 495 -18.81 6.03 18.58
N LEU A 496 -17.86 6.04 17.65
CA LEU A 496 -16.89 7.12 17.51
C LEU A 496 -17.58 8.42 17.07
N ALA A 497 -18.55 8.35 16.16
CA ALA A 497 -19.39 9.47 15.78
C ALA A 497 -20.21 10.00 16.97
N GLN A 498 -20.79 9.11 17.80
CA GLN A 498 -21.50 9.53 19.03
C GLN A 498 -20.56 10.24 20.01
N LEU A 499 -19.33 9.75 20.17
CA LEU A 499 -18.31 10.42 20.99
C LEU A 499 -18.02 11.82 20.44
N ILE A 500 -17.75 11.94 19.14
CA ILE A 500 -17.47 13.22 18.47
C ILE A 500 -18.63 14.21 18.66
N ASP A 501 -19.88 13.78 18.49
CA ASP A 501 -21.08 14.62 18.64
C ASP A 501 -21.37 15.00 20.11
N THR A 502 -20.76 14.32 21.08
CA THR A 502 -20.90 14.64 22.51
C THR A 502 -19.99 15.80 22.93
N PHE A 503 -18.85 16.01 22.26
CA PHE A 503 -17.92 17.10 22.60
C PHE A 503 -18.55 18.51 22.51
N PRO A 504 -19.24 18.89 21.42
CA PRO A 504 -19.90 20.20 21.35
C PRO A 504 -20.94 20.40 22.45
N LYS A 505 -21.71 19.35 22.78
CA LYS A 505 -22.71 19.38 23.85
C LYS A 505 -22.05 19.61 25.22
N ALA A 506 -20.97 18.90 25.49
CA ALA A 506 -20.21 19.05 26.72
C ALA A 506 -19.63 20.46 26.87
N ARG A 507 -19.03 21.01 25.81
CA ARG A 507 -18.52 22.39 25.85
C ARG A 507 -19.63 23.42 26.05
N ALA A 508 -20.77 23.26 25.38
CA ALA A 508 -21.92 24.15 25.56
C ALA A 508 -22.49 24.11 26.98
N ALA A 509 -22.41 22.96 27.65
CA ALA A 509 -22.81 22.80 29.05
C ALA A 509 -21.78 23.33 30.06
N GLY A 510 -20.61 23.80 29.61
CA GLY A 510 -19.55 24.28 30.51
C GLY A 510 -18.75 23.16 31.20
N VAL A 511 -18.68 21.97 30.60
CA VAL A 511 -17.87 20.86 31.13
C VAL A 511 -16.40 21.29 31.31
N PRO A 512 -15.76 21.03 32.47
CA PRO A 512 -14.38 21.42 32.71
C PRO A 512 -13.38 20.78 31.74
N ASP A 513 -12.30 21.51 31.45
CA ASP A 513 -11.23 21.08 30.52
C ASP A 513 -10.60 19.73 30.89
N GLU A 514 -10.56 19.37 32.16
CA GLU A 514 -10.03 18.08 32.62
C GLU A 514 -10.85 16.90 32.06
N ALA A 515 -12.18 16.97 32.13
CA ALA A 515 -13.08 15.96 31.56
C ALA A 515 -13.01 15.96 30.03
N ILE A 516 -12.88 17.13 29.38
CA ILE A 516 -12.66 17.24 27.94
C ILE A 516 -11.36 16.52 27.53
N LYS A 517 -10.24 16.77 28.22
CA LYS A 517 -8.95 16.14 27.94
C LYS A 517 -9.00 14.62 28.13
N LYS A 518 -9.67 14.15 29.19
CA LYS A 518 -9.87 12.72 29.43
C LYS A 518 -10.67 12.06 28.30
N ALA A 519 -11.73 12.72 27.82
CA ALA A 519 -12.49 12.24 26.67
C ALA A 519 -11.67 12.27 25.37
N GLN A 520 -10.78 13.26 25.17
CA GLN A 520 -9.88 13.33 24.01
C GLN A 520 -8.88 12.17 24.00
N ALA A 521 -8.37 11.75 25.16
CA ALA A 521 -7.51 10.57 25.27
C ALA A 521 -8.27 9.28 24.85
N HIS A 522 -9.54 9.16 25.24
CA HIS A 522 -10.41 8.08 24.77
C HIS A 522 -10.66 8.16 23.26
N HIS A 523 -10.80 9.36 22.70
CA HIS A 523 -10.92 9.54 21.24
C HIS A 523 -9.67 9.04 20.52
N ASP A 524 -8.46 9.42 20.95
CA ASP A 524 -7.21 8.93 20.35
C ASP A 524 -7.13 7.40 20.33
N GLN A 525 -7.44 6.77 21.47
CA GLN A 525 -7.44 5.32 21.57
C GLN A 525 -8.48 4.66 20.66
N ALA A 526 -9.69 5.20 20.65
CA ALA A 526 -10.79 4.68 19.86
C ALA A 526 -10.52 4.83 18.36
N HIS A 527 -9.90 5.95 17.97
CA HIS A 527 -9.51 6.26 16.61
C HIS A 527 -8.48 5.27 16.09
N ILE A 528 -7.35 5.06 16.79
CA ILE A 528 -6.31 4.10 16.40
C ILE A 528 -6.91 2.71 16.18
N TYR A 529 -7.72 2.25 17.13
CA TYR A 529 -8.30 0.91 17.07
C TYR A 529 -9.39 0.71 16.01
N TRP A 530 -9.97 1.80 15.48
CA TRP A 530 -10.90 1.77 14.35
C TRP A 530 -10.15 1.96 13.03
N GLU A 531 -9.40 3.05 12.90
CA GLU A 531 -8.82 3.49 11.63
C GLU A 531 -7.78 2.48 11.11
N TRP A 532 -7.13 1.72 12.00
CA TRP A 532 -6.28 0.61 11.58
C TRP A 532 -6.96 -0.32 10.58
N TRP A 533 -8.25 -0.60 10.76
CA TRP A 533 -9.00 -1.57 9.95
C TRP A 533 -9.76 -0.94 8.77
N THR A 534 -9.95 0.38 8.77
CA THR A 534 -10.35 1.08 7.54
C THR A 534 -9.14 1.31 6.65
N ALA A 535 -7.95 1.49 7.21
CA ALA A 535 -6.69 1.68 6.51
C ALA A 535 -6.16 0.37 5.90
N GLU A 536 -6.18 -0.72 6.67
CA GLU A 536 -5.75 -2.06 6.26
C GLU A 536 -6.68 -2.66 5.22
N ASN A 537 -6.15 -3.31 4.18
CA ASN A 537 -6.90 -3.60 2.95
C ASN A 537 -7.62 -4.95 2.92
N SER A 538 -7.38 -5.84 3.89
CA SER A 538 -7.92 -7.21 3.87
C SER A 538 -9.32 -7.35 4.45
N ASP A 539 -9.84 -6.28 5.07
CA ASP A 539 -11.04 -6.31 5.91
C ASP A 539 -10.93 -7.40 6.99
N GLY A 540 -9.76 -7.45 7.64
CA GLY A 540 -9.45 -8.36 8.74
C GLY A 540 -9.08 -9.78 8.31
N PHE A 541 -9.08 -10.13 7.02
CA PHE A 541 -8.68 -11.47 6.58
C PHE A 541 -7.22 -11.82 6.94
N HIS A 542 -6.33 -10.83 6.94
CA HIS A 542 -4.92 -11.06 7.33
C HIS A 542 -4.78 -11.45 8.80
N ASN A 543 -5.65 -10.95 9.70
CA ASN A 543 -5.65 -11.31 11.11
C ASN A 543 -7.03 -11.07 11.77
N PRO A 544 -7.98 -12.02 11.62
CA PRO A 544 -9.37 -11.80 12.04
C PRO A 544 -9.53 -11.70 13.56
N GLY A 545 -8.65 -12.35 14.32
CA GLY A 545 -8.62 -12.26 15.78
C GLY A 545 -8.26 -10.85 16.25
N ALA A 546 -7.16 -10.30 15.72
CA ALA A 546 -6.75 -8.93 16.05
C ALA A 546 -7.78 -7.89 15.59
N ALA A 547 -8.40 -8.08 14.41
CA ALA A 547 -9.47 -7.21 13.91
C ALA A 547 -10.65 -7.13 14.87
N ARG A 548 -11.14 -8.29 15.31
CA ARG A 548 -12.24 -8.40 16.25
C ARG A 548 -11.92 -7.70 17.57
N GLU A 549 -10.73 -7.96 18.12
CA GLU A 549 -10.31 -7.41 19.41
C GLU A 549 -10.14 -5.89 19.34
N SER A 550 -9.39 -5.39 18.36
CA SER A 550 -9.16 -3.96 18.17
C SER A 550 -10.48 -3.20 17.97
N LEU A 551 -11.35 -3.64 17.08
CA LEU A 551 -12.62 -2.96 16.85
C LEU A 551 -13.53 -2.98 18.08
N THR A 552 -13.42 -4.01 18.92
CA THR A 552 -14.10 -4.05 20.24
C THR A 552 -13.55 -2.96 21.16
N ARG A 553 -12.21 -2.87 21.28
CA ARG A 553 -11.57 -1.82 22.08
C ARG A 553 -11.87 -0.41 21.57
N SER A 554 -12.06 -0.23 20.26
CA SER A 554 -12.50 1.05 19.69
C SER A 554 -13.89 1.46 20.19
N MET A 555 -14.84 0.52 20.19
CA MET A 555 -16.19 0.76 20.71
C MET A 555 -16.15 1.06 22.22
N ASP A 556 -15.40 0.26 23.00
CA ASP A 556 -15.28 0.44 24.45
C ASP A 556 -14.68 1.81 24.81
N ALA A 557 -13.60 2.21 24.11
CA ALA A 557 -12.97 3.52 24.31
C ALA A 557 -13.93 4.66 23.91
N SER A 558 -14.68 4.51 22.82
CA SER A 558 -15.68 5.49 22.41
C SER A 558 -16.76 5.68 23.49
N GLN A 559 -17.31 4.59 24.00
CA GLN A 559 -18.33 4.60 25.06
C GLN A 559 -17.79 5.16 26.38
N ALA A 560 -16.55 4.85 26.74
CA ALA A 560 -15.90 5.42 27.91
C ALA A 560 -15.75 6.95 27.79
N GLY A 561 -15.33 7.45 26.62
CA GLY A 561 -15.28 8.89 26.34
C GLY A 561 -16.65 9.57 26.45
N ILE A 562 -17.71 8.93 25.91
CA ILE A 562 -19.09 9.43 26.01
C ILE A 562 -19.52 9.51 27.48
N LYS A 563 -19.22 8.47 28.26
CA LYS A 563 -19.55 8.41 29.68
C LYS A 563 -18.88 9.55 30.46
N VAL A 564 -17.59 9.79 30.23
CA VAL A 564 -16.84 10.90 30.86
C VAL A 564 -17.53 12.23 30.63
N LEU A 565 -17.94 12.51 29.39
CA LEU A 565 -18.59 13.76 29.04
C LEU A 565 -20.00 13.86 29.65
N ASN A 566 -20.82 12.81 29.54
CA ASN A 566 -22.19 12.81 30.05
C ASN A 566 -22.26 12.90 31.58
N ASP A 567 -21.37 12.19 32.29
CA ASP A 567 -21.28 12.28 33.75
C ASP A 567 -20.95 13.72 34.18
N ALA A 568 -20.02 14.39 33.47
CA ALA A 568 -19.64 15.76 33.77
C ALA A 568 -20.78 16.75 33.48
N ILE A 569 -21.53 16.58 32.39
CA ILE A 569 -22.74 17.37 32.09
C ILE A 569 -23.77 17.19 33.22
N ALA A 570 -24.04 15.96 33.63
CA ALA A 570 -25.01 15.66 34.68
C ALA A 570 -24.59 16.22 36.05
N ALA A 571 -23.30 16.24 36.35
CA ALA A 571 -22.77 16.84 37.58
C ALA A 571 -22.95 18.36 37.62
N LEU A 572 -22.88 19.03 36.47
CA LEU A 572 -23.15 20.47 36.36
C LEU A 572 -24.64 20.80 36.49
N ALA A 573 -25.52 19.96 35.96
CA ALA A 573 -26.98 20.17 36.08
C ALA A 573 -27.52 20.00 37.51
N LYS A 574 -26.73 19.45 38.43
CA LYS A 574 -27.08 19.31 39.86
C LYS A 574 -26.56 20.45 40.73
N LYS A 575 -25.74 21.34 40.17
CA LYS A 575 -25.26 22.57 40.80
C LYS A 575 -26.12 23.72 40.31
#